data_AF-A0A849Q3F0-F1
#
_entry.id   AF-A0A849Q3F0-F1
#
_cell.length_a   1.000
_cell.length_b   1.000
_cell.length_c   1.000
_cell.angle_alpha   90.00
_cell.angle_beta   90.00
_cell.angle_gamma   90.00
#
_symmetry.space_group_name_H-M   'P 1'
#
loop_
_entity.id
_entity.type
_entity.pdbx_description
1 polymer ?
#
loop_
_entity_poly.entity_id
_entity_poly.type
_entity_poly.pdbx_seq_one_letter_code
_entity_poly.pdbx_strand_id
1 'polypeptide(L)'
;MNGYLFPRNWKCLEMITQSLKRTKAKKMKMDNLKKYSVFLGLLFMALSLMSAPALAGEGITSSRDISKDTVSAGDTFSVTVVLSSTGSYTASLIDEDLPAGWNVGTVQAGGAIFRESTFEWVWLGCILPGESKTLVYEVTVPSNEKEGSYNIDGETSVSETVINKNGEGESHIISIPISGDNTINVIGSSSSESTNDPDDTSSGISSSTETSTSSIETVSEDVVELIEEENDSDSIIEDESAEEVATDEGSQSDVQNQDSEPQTPGFEMILAVSGMLMSVYMAKKH
;
A
#
# COMPACT_ATOMS: atom_id res chain seq x y z
N MET A 1 -56.63 35.92 -51.25
CA MET A 1 -55.18 35.79 -51.50
C MET A 1 -54.48 35.54 -50.17
N ASN A 2 -53.56 34.59 -50.20
CA ASN A 2 -52.82 33.97 -49.10
C ASN A 2 -52.10 34.94 -48.15
N GLY A 3 -51.83 34.47 -46.93
CA GLY A 3 -50.78 35.03 -46.08
C GLY A 3 -50.74 34.48 -44.67
N TYR A 4 -50.19 33.26 -44.51
CA TYR A 4 -49.96 32.57 -43.24
C TYR A 4 -49.10 33.38 -42.26
N LEU A 5 -49.47 33.37 -40.97
CA LEU A 5 -48.66 33.83 -39.83
C LEU A 5 -48.51 32.68 -38.83
N PHE A 6 -47.32 32.07 -38.80
CA PHE A 6 -46.80 31.21 -37.71
C PHE A 6 -45.30 31.57 -37.52
N PRO A 7 -44.65 31.24 -36.39
CA PRO A 7 -44.33 32.23 -35.37
C PRO A 7 -42.81 32.31 -35.08
N ARG A 8 -42.35 33.47 -34.62
CA ARG A 8 -40.94 33.74 -34.31
C ARG A 8 -40.45 33.27 -32.93
N ASN A 9 -41.21 32.47 -32.18
CA ASN A 9 -40.94 32.28 -30.74
C ASN A 9 -40.25 30.96 -30.33
N TRP A 10 -39.98 30.05 -31.27
CA TRP A 10 -39.41 28.73 -30.93
C TRP A 10 -37.92 28.79 -30.52
N LYS A 11 -37.14 29.65 -31.18
CA LYS A 11 -35.71 29.82 -30.89
C LYS A 11 -35.43 30.39 -29.48
N CYS A 12 -36.38 31.13 -28.91
CA CYS A 12 -36.18 31.75 -27.60
C CYS A 12 -36.25 30.72 -26.46
N LEU A 13 -37.16 29.74 -26.55
CA LEU A 13 -37.26 28.66 -25.55
C LEU A 13 -36.07 27.69 -25.59
N GLU A 14 -35.54 27.39 -26.78
CA GLU A 14 -34.36 26.54 -26.94
C GLU A 14 -33.11 27.16 -26.30
N MET A 15 -32.92 28.48 -26.47
CA MET A 15 -31.79 29.19 -25.87
C MET A 15 -31.86 29.22 -24.34
N ILE A 16 -33.06 29.39 -23.77
CA ILE A 16 -33.27 29.39 -22.31
C ILE A 16 -32.96 28.00 -21.74
N THR A 17 -33.37 26.94 -22.44
CA THR A 17 -33.15 25.56 -21.98
C THR A 17 -31.68 25.16 -22.05
N GLN A 18 -30.94 25.57 -23.09
CA GLN A 18 -29.50 25.33 -23.17
C GLN A 18 -28.71 26.11 -22.11
N SER A 19 -29.12 27.35 -21.80
CA SER A 19 -28.51 28.17 -20.74
C SER A 19 -28.66 27.52 -19.35
N LEU A 20 -29.84 26.95 -19.06
CA LEU A 20 -30.11 26.24 -17.80
C LEU A 20 -29.34 24.91 -17.69
N LYS A 21 -29.16 24.18 -18.80
CA LYS A 21 -28.33 22.96 -18.82
C LYS A 21 -26.86 23.25 -18.57
N ARG A 22 -26.31 24.31 -19.18
CA ARG A 22 -24.90 24.73 -19.00
C ARG A 22 -24.61 25.20 -17.58
N THR A 23 -25.55 25.89 -16.94
CA THR A 23 -25.40 26.35 -15.56
C THR A 23 -25.49 25.21 -14.54
N LYS A 24 -26.37 24.22 -14.74
CA LYS A 24 -26.40 23.02 -13.89
C LYS A 24 -25.13 22.17 -13.99
N ALA A 25 -24.59 21.97 -15.20
CA ALA A 25 -23.34 21.22 -15.39
C ALA A 25 -22.11 21.90 -14.75
N LYS A 26 -22.03 23.24 -14.84
CA LYS A 26 -20.96 24.01 -14.16
C LYS A 26 -21.09 23.96 -12.63
N LYS A 27 -22.32 23.98 -12.10
CA LYS A 27 -22.57 23.91 -10.66
C LYS A 27 -22.22 22.52 -10.09
N MET A 28 -22.63 21.44 -10.76
CA MET A 28 -22.27 20.07 -10.35
C MET A 28 -20.75 19.82 -10.34
N LYS A 29 -20.00 20.38 -11.30
CA LYS A 29 -18.55 20.21 -11.36
C LYS A 29 -17.81 20.93 -10.23
N MET A 30 -18.37 22.05 -9.74
CA MET A 30 -17.74 22.88 -8.71
C MET A 30 -18.06 22.42 -7.29
N ASP A 31 -19.20 21.76 -7.08
CA ASP A 31 -19.55 21.18 -5.77
C ASP A 31 -18.74 19.92 -5.47
N ASN A 32 -18.41 19.10 -6.47
CA ASN A 32 -17.49 17.97 -6.30
C ASN A 32 -16.03 18.45 -6.15
N LEU A 33 -15.60 19.48 -6.89
CA LEU A 33 -14.25 20.05 -6.77
C LEU A 33 -13.99 20.69 -5.38
N LYS A 34 -15.02 21.28 -4.76
CA LYS A 34 -14.92 21.80 -3.38
C LYS A 34 -14.84 20.69 -2.33
N LYS A 35 -15.53 19.57 -2.54
CA LYS A 35 -15.41 18.38 -1.67
C LYS A 35 -13.98 17.82 -1.75
N TYR A 36 -13.43 17.64 -2.95
CA TYR A 36 -12.04 17.21 -3.11
C TYR A 36 -11.04 18.25 -2.59
N SER A 37 -11.32 19.55 -2.64
CA SER A 37 -10.46 20.58 -2.05
C SER A 37 -10.44 20.56 -0.52
N VAL A 38 -11.54 20.20 0.14
CA VAL A 38 -11.60 20.04 1.59
C VAL A 38 -10.94 18.74 2.02
N PHE A 39 -11.17 17.64 1.28
CA PHE A 39 -10.45 16.38 1.49
C PHE A 39 -8.94 16.51 1.24
N LEU A 40 -8.52 17.23 0.19
CA LEU A 40 -7.12 17.51 -0.10
C LEU A 40 -6.49 18.44 0.97
N GLY A 41 -7.25 19.41 1.46
CA GLY A 41 -6.81 20.28 2.56
C GLY A 41 -6.66 19.53 3.89
N LEU A 42 -7.57 18.62 4.22
CA LEU A 42 -7.48 17.74 5.39
C LEU A 42 -6.35 16.72 5.26
N LEU A 43 -6.10 16.18 4.06
CA LEU A 43 -4.96 15.33 3.76
C LEU A 43 -3.63 16.07 3.98
N PHE A 44 -3.50 17.29 3.47
CA PHE A 44 -2.31 18.13 3.68
C PHE A 44 -2.15 18.60 5.15
N MET A 45 -3.25 18.82 5.87
CA MET A 45 -3.23 19.22 7.28
C MET A 45 -2.91 18.05 8.21
N ALA A 46 -3.39 16.84 7.91
CA ALA A 46 -3.01 15.61 8.60
C ALA A 46 -1.52 15.27 8.37
N LEU A 47 -1.02 15.47 7.14
CA LEU A 47 0.41 15.34 6.82
C LEU A 47 1.31 16.30 7.63
N SER A 48 0.79 17.43 8.12
CA SER A 48 1.57 18.44 8.85
C SER A 48 1.69 18.16 10.35
N LEU A 49 0.96 17.19 10.89
CA LEU A 49 0.97 16.86 12.34
C LEU A 49 1.96 15.74 12.69
N MET A 50 2.55 15.07 11.71
CA MET A 50 3.59 14.06 11.93
C MET A 50 4.99 14.67 11.90
N SER A 51 5.25 15.63 12.80
CA SER A 51 6.62 15.87 13.24
C SER A 51 7.00 14.74 14.20
N ALA A 52 7.20 13.54 13.66
CA ALA A 52 7.86 12.49 14.43
C ALA A 52 9.25 13.02 14.82
N PRO A 53 9.78 12.68 16.02
CA PRO A 53 11.20 12.82 16.24
C PRO A 53 11.88 12.04 15.11
N ALA A 54 12.71 12.72 14.33
CA ALA A 54 13.72 12.01 13.58
C ALA A 54 14.63 11.36 14.63
N LEU A 55 14.23 10.19 15.12
CA LEU A 55 15.22 9.14 15.38
C LEU A 55 15.99 9.10 14.08
N ALA A 56 17.21 9.65 14.10
CA ALA A 56 18.12 9.57 12.98
C ALA A 56 18.51 8.09 12.83
N GLY A 57 17.56 7.29 12.35
CA GLY A 57 17.80 5.98 11.81
C GLY A 57 18.58 6.22 10.53
N GLU A 58 19.85 5.88 10.56
CA GLU A 58 20.62 5.80 9.33
C GLU A 58 19.98 4.74 8.43
N GLY A 59 19.76 5.09 7.17
CA GLY A 59 19.33 4.18 6.12
C GLY A 59 17.88 4.40 5.70
N ILE A 60 17.08 3.35 5.77
CA ILE A 60 15.70 3.30 5.30
C ILE A 60 14.74 3.14 6.49
N THR A 61 13.60 3.83 6.46
CA THR A 61 12.56 3.76 7.50
C THR A 61 11.18 3.68 6.87
N SER A 62 10.26 2.96 7.51
CA SER A 62 8.88 2.80 7.04
C SER A 62 7.90 2.96 8.20
N SER A 63 6.81 3.70 7.97
CA SER A 63 5.79 3.99 8.98
C SER A 63 4.38 3.91 8.42
N ARG A 64 3.44 3.42 9.22
CA ARG A 64 2.02 3.26 8.91
C ARG A 64 1.15 4.10 9.85
N ASP A 65 0.12 4.70 9.26
CA ASP A 65 -0.99 5.38 9.93
C ASP A 65 -2.32 4.79 9.45
N ILE A 66 -3.19 4.42 10.38
CA ILE A 66 -4.52 3.88 10.08
C ILE A 66 -5.58 4.92 10.47
N SER A 67 -6.38 5.35 9.50
CA SER A 67 -7.36 6.44 9.68
C SER A 67 -8.47 6.18 10.71
N LYS A 68 -8.67 4.93 11.14
CA LYS A 68 -9.64 4.50 12.14
C LYS A 68 -9.07 3.33 12.92
N ASP A 69 -9.17 3.34 14.25
CA ASP A 69 -8.80 2.21 15.12
C ASP A 69 -9.96 1.22 15.33
N THR A 70 -11.18 1.62 14.97
CA THR A 70 -12.42 0.85 15.13
C THR A 70 -13.35 1.02 13.94
N VAL A 71 -13.89 -0.07 13.41
CA VAL A 71 -14.79 -0.11 12.24
C VAL A 71 -15.86 -1.18 12.40
N SER A 72 -17.00 -1.05 11.71
CA SER A 72 -17.97 -2.14 11.60
C SER A 72 -17.61 -3.08 10.45
N ALA A 73 -18.06 -4.33 10.52
CA ALA A 73 -17.99 -5.25 9.38
C ALA A 73 -18.67 -4.62 8.14
N GLY A 74 -17.99 -4.65 6.98
CA GLY A 74 -18.44 -4.01 5.74
C GLY A 74 -17.95 -2.57 5.54
N ASP A 75 -17.36 -1.94 6.55
CA ASP A 75 -16.79 -0.60 6.43
C ASP A 75 -15.44 -0.60 5.70
N THR A 76 -15.08 0.59 5.23
CA THR A 76 -13.77 0.88 4.64
C THR A 76 -12.99 1.88 5.52
N PHE A 77 -11.69 1.67 5.64
CA PHE A 77 -10.75 2.62 6.22
C PHE A 77 -9.54 2.81 5.31
N SER A 78 -8.86 3.94 5.46
CA SER A 78 -7.64 4.23 4.71
C SER A 78 -6.41 3.97 5.57
N VAL A 79 -5.36 3.49 4.91
CA VAL A 79 -4.02 3.29 5.44
C VAL A 79 -3.05 4.13 4.65
N THR A 80 -2.16 4.83 5.35
CA THR A 80 -1.05 5.58 4.76
C THR A 80 0.26 4.96 5.20
N VAL A 81 1.11 4.57 4.23
CA VAL A 81 2.47 4.11 4.49
C VAL A 81 3.46 5.09 3.89
N VAL A 82 4.44 5.51 4.70
CA VAL A 82 5.50 6.42 4.30
C VAL A 82 6.85 5.72 4.43
N LEU A 83 7.52 5.57 3.29
CA LEU A 83 8.90 5.09 3.18
C LEU A 83 9.83 6.29 3.04
N SER A 84 10.76 6.48 3.98
CA SER A 84 11.72 7.59 3.98
C SER A 84 13.15 7.09 4.00
N SER A 85 14.04 7.78 3.30
CA SER A 85 15.44 7.37 3.18
C SER A 85 16.43 8.48 3.53
N THR A 86 17.50 8.12 4.23
CA THR A 86 18.73 8.94 4.34
C THR A 86 19.85 8.45 3.42
N GLY A 87 19.61 7.37 2.68
CA GLY A 87 20.56 6.74 1.75
C GLY A 87 20.05 6.78 0.30
N SER A 88 20.78 6.14 -0.61
CA SER A 88 20.34 5.96 -2.00
C SER A 88 19.99 4.49 -2.22
N TYR A 89 18.73 4.22 -2.52
CA TYR A 89 18.26 2.85 -2.75
C TYR A 89 17.46 2.74 -4.04
N THR A 90 17.30 1.50 -4.50
CA THR A 90 16.51 1.14 -5.69
C THR A 90 15.53 0.02 -5.36
N ALA A 91 14.62 -0.29 -6.29
CA ALA A 91 13.69 -1.41 -6.19
C ALA A 91 12.91 -1.43 -4.85
N SER A 92 12.35 -0.28 -4.47
CA SER A 92 11.57 -0.19 -3.24
C SER A 92 10.28 -0.99 -3.37
N LEU A 93 9.98 -1.78 -2.35
CA LEU A 93 8.83 -2.66 -2.25
C LEU A 93 8.16 -2.46 -0.89
N ILE A 94 6.85 -2.26 -0.88
CA ILE A 94 6.01 -2.43 0.32
C ILE A 94 5.23 -3.74 0.13
N ASP A 95 5.28 -4.61 1.13
CA ASP A 95 4.56 -5.88 1.19
C ASP A 95 3.68 -5.87 2.45
N GLU A 96 2.35 -5.82 2.26
CA GLU A 96 1.37 -5.73 3.35
C GLU A 96 0.73 -7.09 3.61
N ASP A 97 0.67 -7.49 4.89
CA ASP A 97 -0.04 -8.70 5.30
C ASP A 97 -1.35 -8.33 5.98
N LEU A 98 -2.46 -8.51 5.24
CA LEU A 98 -3.80 -8.19 5.69
C LEU A 98 -4.56 -9.45 6.11
N PRO A 99 -5.54 -9.33 7.03
CA PRO A 99 -6.40 -10.44 7.38
C PRO A 99 -7.09 -11.06 6.15
N ALA A 100 -7.19 -12.39 6.15
CA ALA A 100 -7.72 -13.14 5.03
C ALA A 100 -9.14 -12.67 4.63
N GLY A 101 -9.34 -12.48 3.32
CA GLY A 101 -10.63 -12.06 2.75
C GLY A 101 -10.87 -10.54 2.73
N TRP A 102 -9.98 -9.75 3.32
CA TRP A 102 -10.04 -8.30 3.26
C TRP A 102 -9.64 -7.82 1.85
N ASN A 103 -10.29 -6.76 1.36
CA ASN A 103 -10.06 -6.24 0.02
C ASN A 103 -9.30 -4.91 0.06
N VAL A 104 -8.38 -4.72 -0.89
CA VAL A 104 -7.55 -3.53 -1.01
C VAL A 104 -7.88 -2.75 -2.27
N GLY A 105 -8.10 -1.44 -2.12
CA GLY A 105 -8.18 -0.48 -3.21
C GLY A 105 -7.05 0.55 -3.12
N THR A 106 -6.24 0.71 -4.17
CA THR A 106 -5.18 1.74 -4.15
C THR A 106 -5.77 3.13 -4.46
N VAL A 107 -5.51 4.10 -3.59
CA VAL A 107 -5.98 5.50 -3.76
C VAL A 107 -4.87 6.37 -4.33
N GLN A 108 -3.65 6.25 -3.81
CA GLN A 108 -2.47 6.99 -4.26
C GLN A 108 -1.22 6.11 -4.14
N ALA A 109 -0.65 5.73 -5.28
CA ALA A 109 0.53 4.86 -5.32
C ALA A 109 1.86 5.60 -5.50
N GLY A 110 1.84 6.90 -5.81
CA GLY A 110 3.07 7.66 -6.09
C GLY A 110 3.93 7.05 -7.22
N GLY A 111 3.30 6.38 -8.20
CA GLY A 111 4.00 5.67 -9.28
C GLY A 111 4.34 4.21 -8.99
N ALA A 112 3.95 3.65 -7.84
CA ALA A 112 4.09 2.22 -7.58
C ALA A 112 3.19 1.38 -8.47
N ILE A 113 3.66 0.17 -8.78
CA ILE A 113 2.89 -0.87 -9.45
C ILE A 113 2.32 -1.79 -8.37
N PHE A 114 0.99 -1.94 -8.32
CA PHE A 114 0.31 -2.80 -7.35
C PHE A 114 0.15 -4.22 -7.88
N ARG A 115 0.47 -5.20 -7.04
CA ARG A 115 0.23 -6.63 -7.27
C ARG A 115 -0.79 -7.14 -6.25
N GLU A 116 -2.02 -7.30 -6.72
CA GLU A 116 -3.17 -7.64 -5.88
C GLU A 116 -3.05 -9.02 -5.19
N SER A 117 -2.42 -10.00 -5.82
CA SER A 117 -2.32 -11.38 -5.28
C SER A 117 -1.50 -11.50 -4.00
N THR A 118 -0.61 -10.54 -3.76
CA THR A 118 0.36 -10.54 -2.66
C THR A 118 0.32 -9.24 -1.87
N PHE A 119 -0.57 -8.31 -2.21
CA PHE A 119 -0.61 -6.96 -1.63
C PHE A 119 0.76 -6.25 -1.65
N GLU A 120 1.46 -6.33 -2.79
CA GLU A 120 2.77 -5.71 -2.97
C GLU A 120 2.67 -4.42 -3.80
N TRP A 121 3.43 -3.38 -3.42
CA TRP A 121 3.62 -2.16 -4.20
C TRP A 121 5.09 -1.93 -4.52
N VAL A 122 5.42 -1.92 -5.81
CA VAL A 122 6.81 -1.82 -6.30
C VAL A 122 7.06 -0.46 -6.94
N TRP A 123 8.10 0.25 -6.51
CA TRP A 123 8.69 1.38 -7.23
C TRP A 123 9.96 0.95 -7.96
N LEU A 124 9.98 1.13 -9.29
CA LEU A 124 11.15 0.84 -10.12
C LEU A 124 12.22 1.94 -10.08
N GLY A 125 11.86 3.14 -9.60
CA GLY A 125 12.78 4.27 -9.48
C GLY A 125 13.65 4.21 -8.23
N CYS A 126 14.66 5.07 -8.17
CA CYS A 126 15.43 5.28 -6.95
C CYS A 126 14.63 6.10 -5.91
N ILE A 127 15.04 5.93 -4.66
CA ILE A 127 14.78 6.86 -3.56
C ILE A 127 16.13 7.41 -3.11
N LEU A 128 16.27 8.73 -3.17
CA LEU A 128 17.51 9.43 -2.84
C LEU A 128 17.51 9.90 -1.36
N PRO A 129 18.67 10.32 -0.82
CA PRO A 129 18.76 10.83 0.54
C PRO A 129 17.83 12.03 0.74
N GLY A 130 17.00 11.96 1.79
CA GLY A 130 16.02 12.99 2.12
C GLY A 130 14.70 12.89 1.32
N GLU A 131 14.57 11.92 0.41
CA GLU A 131 13.31 11.65 -0.28
C GLU A 131 12.41 10.68 0.51
N SER A 132 11.12 10.76 0.20
CA SER A 132 10.13 9.79 0.68
C SER A 132 9.21 9.33 -0.46
N LYS A 133 8.68 8.11 -0.32
CA LYS A 133 7.54 7.62 -1.09
C LYS A 133 6.36 7.48 -0.13
N THR A 134 5.18 7.86 -0.60
CA THR A 134 3.94 7.72 0.16
C THR A 134 2.96 6.86 -0.63
N LEU A 135 2.46 5.83 0.03
CA LEU A 135 1.38 4.97 -0.44
C LEU A 135 0.14 5.25 0.41
N VAL A 136 -1.00 5.45 -0.24
CA VAL A 136 -2.31 5.53 0.40
C VAL A 136 -3.23 4.51 -0.26
N TYR A 137 -3.78 3.61 0.54
CA TYR A 137 -4.76 2.62 0.09
C TYR A 137 -5.96 2.58 1.03
N GLU A 138 -7.03 1.98 0.54
CA GLU A 138 -8.26 1.69 1.26
C GLU A 138 -8.36 0.18 1.48
N VAL A 139 -8.80 -0.17 2.67
CA VAL A 139 -9.04 -1.54 3.08
C VAL A 139 -10.52 -1.67 3.42
N THR A 140 -11.18 -2.65 2.80
CA THR A 140 -12.59 -2.95 3.04
C THR A 140 -12.71 -4.22 3.86
N VAL A 141 -13.31 -4.10 5.04
CA VAL A 141 -13.60 -5.21 5.94
C VAL A 141 -14.75 -6.04 5.35
N PRO A 142 -14.65 -7.38 5.29
CA PRO A 142 -15.76 -8.22 4.86
C PRO A 142 -17.04 -7.94 5.66
N SER A 143 -18.20 -7.94 5.01
CA SER A 143 -19.48 -7.68 5.68
C SER A 143 -19.88 -8.73 6.71
N ASN A 144 -19.26 -9.91 6.64
CA ASN A 144 -19.44 -11.03 7.56
C ASN A 144 -18.26 -11.23 8.52
N GLU A 145 -17.34 -10.26 8.59
CA GLU A 145 -16.23 -10.28 9.53
C GLU A 145 -16.76 -10.31 10.97
N LYS A 146 -16.09 -11.07 11.84
CA LYS A 146 -16.49 -11.19 13.23
C LYS A 146 -15.99 -10.00 14.04
N GLU A 147 -16.61 -9.80 15.20
CA GLU A 147 -16.09 -8.86 16.16
C GLU A 147 -14.73 -9.36 16.68
N GLY A 148 -13.74 -8.45 16.76
CA GLY A 148 -12.40 -8.84 17.16
C GLY A 148 -11.36 -7.77 16.91
N SER A 149 -10.13 -8.07 17.32
CA SER A 149 -8.95 -7.26 17.04
C SER A 149 -8.12 -7.97 15.99
N TYR A 150 -7.77 -7.25 14.92
CA TYR A 150 -7.09 -7.78 13.75
C TYR A 150 -5.80 -7.01 13.54
N ASN A 151 -4.74 -7.72 13.20
CA ASN A 151 -3.46 -7.10 12.89
C ASN A 151 -3.35 -6.83 11.39
N ILE A 152 -2.63 -5.75 11.08
CA ILE A 152 -2.13 -5.44 9.76
C ILE A 152 -0.62 -5.39 9.93
N ASP A 153 0.08 -6.35 9.36
CA ASP A 153 1.54 -6.44 9.42
C ASP A 153 2.12 -6.11 8.05
N GLY A 154 3.44 -6.06 7.94
CA GLY A 154 4.06 -5.79 6.65
C GLY A 154 5.53 -5.41 6.75
N GLU A 155 6.20 -5.49 5.61
CA GLU A 155 7.60 -5.19 5.46
C GLU A 155 7.84 -4.21 4.32
N THR A 156 8.97 -3.52 4.38
CA THR A 156 9.48 -2.71 3.30
C THR A 156 10.86 -3.19 2.93
N SER A 157 11.06 -3.47 1.65
CA SER A 157 12.33 -3.93 1.10
C SER A 157 12.90 -2.92 0.11
N VAL A 158 14.22 -2.77 0.12
CA VAL A 158 14.96 -1.95 -0.85
C VAL A 158 16.26 -2.65 -1.25
N SER A 159 16.80 -2.29 -2.41
CA SER A 159 18.12 -2.72 -2.87
C SER A 159 19.15 -1.61 -2.72
N GLU A 160 20.22 -1.92 -2.00
CA GLU A 160 21.44 -1.12 -1.88
C GLU A 160 22.54 -1.71 -2.77
N THR A 161 23.35 -0.87 -3.40
CA THR A 161 24.56 -1.32 -4.09
C THR A 161 25.77 -0.88 -3.30
N VAL A 162 26.55 -1.85 -2.81
CA VAL A 162 27.79 -1.61 -2.08
C VAL A 162 28.96 -1.83 -3.03
N ILE A 163 29.87 -0.85 -3.11
CA ILE A 163 31.09 -0.99 -3.90
C ILE A 163 32.21 -1.52 -3.01
N ASN A 164 32.74 -2.67 -3.36
CA ASN A 164 33.82 -3.33 -2.64
C ASN A 164 35.18 -2.66 -2.92
N LYS A 165 36.20 -3.01 -2.13
CA LYS A 165 37.57 -2.42 -2.25
C LYS A 165 38.21 -2.68 -3.62
N ASN A 166 37.78 -3.71 -4.31
CA ASN A 166 38.21 -4.08 -5.67
C ASN A 166 37.44 -3.30 -6.77
N GLY A 167 36.48 -2.44 -6.41
CA GLY A 167 35.68 -1.65 -7.34
C GLY A 167 34.47 -2.40 -7.93
N GLU A 168 34.19 -3.62 -7.47
CA GLU A 168 33.02 -4.39 -7.88
C GLU A 168 31.80 -4.00 -7.05
N GLY A 169 30.63 -3.93 -7.67
CA GLY A 169 29.37 -3.61 -7.00
C GLY A 169 28.57 -4.85 -6.67
N GLU A 170 28.18 -4.99 -5.40
CA GLU A 170 27.32 -6.06 -4.91
C GLU A 170 25.98 -5.48 -4.45
N SER A 171 24.89 -6.11 -4.91
CA SER A 171 23.54 -5.71 -4.52
C SER A 171 23.11 -6.44 -3.24
N HIS A 172 22.69 -5.67 -2.24
CA HIS A 172 22.16 -6.16 -0.98
C HIS A 172 20.69 -5.77 -0.86
N ILE A 173 19.84 -6.71 -0.46
CA ILE A 173 18.44 -6.43 -0.14
C ILE A 173 18.33 -6.15 1.36
N ILE A 174 17.72 -5.02 1.70
CA ILE A 174 17.43 -4.60 3.06
C ILE A 174 15.92 -4.70 3.24
N SER A 175 15.44 -5.56 4.14
CA SER A 175 14.04 -5.60 4.57
C SER A 175 13.90 -5.07 5.99
N ILE A 176 12.88 -4.25 6.22
CA ILE A 176 12.55 -3.69 7.53
C ILE A 176 11.05 -3.82 7.80
N PRO A 177 10.61 -4.02 9.06
CA PRO A 177 9.20 -4.01 9.39
C PRO A 177 8.61 -2.60 9.24
N ILE A 178 7.33 -2.52 8.89
CA ILE A 178 6.60 -1.25 8.89
C ILE A 178 6.19 -0.93 10.33
N SER A 179 6.65 0.21 10.84
CA SER A 179 6.34 0.66 12.20
C SER A 179 5.05 1.48 12.26
N GLY A 180 4.49 1.72 13.45
CA GLY A 180 3.31 2.58 13.63
C GLY A 180 2.06 1.76 13.94
N ASP A 181 0.92 2.20 13.42
CA ASP A 181 -0.36 1.53 13.64
C ASP A 181 -0.37 0.16 12.96
N ASN A 182 -0.84 -0.86 13.67
CA ASN A 182 -0.89 -2.23 13.16
C ASN A 182 -2.13 -3.02 13.62
N THR A 183 -3.10 -2.37 14.27
CA THR A 183 -4.28 -3.05 14.80
C THR A 183 -5.55 -2.29 14.46
N ILE A 184 -6.59 -3.05 14.09
CA ILE A 184 -7.93 -2.56 13.82
C ILE A 184 -8.94 -3.38 14.62
N ASN A 185 -9.87 -2.71 15.30
CA ASN A 185 -10.95 -3.37 16.02
C ASN A 185 -12.22 -3.40 15.16
N VAL A 186 -12.72 -4.59 14.88
CA VAL A 186 -14.01 -4.79 14.21
C VAL A 186 -15.08 -4.93 15.28
N ILE A 187 -16.09 -4.06 15.23
CA ILE A 187 -17.31 -4.19 16.02
C ILE A 187 -18.42 -4.77 15.13
N GLY A 188 -19.37 -5.47 15.74
CA GLY A 188 -20.44 -6.09 15.00
C GLY A 188 -21.23 -5.02 14.26
N SER A 189 -21.69 -5.37 13.06
CA SER A 189 -22.81 -4.63 12.49
C SER A 189 -23.90 -4.63 13.55
N SER A 190 -24.30 -3.45 14.02
CA SER A 190 -25.46 -3.35 14.90
C SER A 190 -26.63 -3.95 14.13
N SER A 191 -26.91 -5.24 14.36
CA SER A 191 -28.18 -5.79 13.97
C SER A 191 -29.15 -4.96 14.79
N SER A 192 -29.93 -4.13 14.12
CA SER A 192 -31.14 -3.61 14.71
C SER A 192 -31.95 -4.83 15.12
N GLU A 193 -31.85 -5.24 16.39
CA GLU A 193 -32.77 -6.17 17.00
C GLU A 193 -34.16 -5.60 16.77
N SER A 194 -34.88 -6.18 15.80
CA SER A 194 -36.33 -6.09 15.83
C SER A 194 -36.74 -6.88 17.07
N THR A 195 -37.00 -6.17 18.16
CA THR A 195 -37.69 -6.72 19.33
C THR A 195 -39.05 -7.21 18.85
N ASN A 196 -39.14 -8.50 18.54
CA ASN A 196 -40.42 -9.17 18.41
C ASN A 196 -41.00 -9.25 19.82
N ASP A 197 -41.98 -8.39 20.06
CA ASP A 197 -42.81 -8.36 21.25
C ASP A 197 -43.45 -9.75 21.47
N PRO A 198 -43.30 -10.38 22.65
CA PRO A 198 -43.96 -11.64 22.96
C PRO A 198 -45.23 -11.38 23.76
N ASP A 199 -46.38 -11.28 23.10
CA ASP A 199 -47.67 -11.57 23.73
C ASP A 199 -48.76 -11.76 22.65
N ASP A 200 -49.15 -13.01 22.40
CA ASP A 200 -50.50 -13.46 22.78
C ASP A 200 -50.63 -14.99 22.65
N THR A 201 -51.19 -15.59 23.68
CA THR A 201 -51.41 -17.03 23.85
C THR A 201 -52.85 -17.36 23.47
N SER A 202 -53.07 -18.20 22.45
CA SER A 202 -54.32 -18.97 22.35
C SER A 202 -54.20 -20.19 21.42
N SER A 203 -54.09 -21.35 22.07
CA SER A 203 -54.50 -22.72 21.70
C SER A 203 -55.10 -23.02 20.32
N GLY A 204 -54.59 -24.09 19.69
CA GLY A 204 -55.26 -24.82 18.61
C GLY A 204 -54.52 -26.09 18.18
N ILE A 205 -55.04 -27.24 18.60
CA ILE A 205 -54.54 -28.62 18.39
C ILE A 205 -54.67 -29.08 16.92
N SER A 206 -53.70 -29.87 16.41
CA SER A 206 -53.82 -31.09 15.55
C SER A 206 -52.50 -31.36 14.79
N SER A 207 -51.72 -32.40 15.10
CA SER A 207 -51.82 -33.81 14.65
C SER A 207 -51.59 -34.05 13.14
N SER A 208 -50.42 -34.60 12.82
CA SER A 208 -50.03 -35.58 11.76
C SER A 208 -48.50 -35.49 11.63
N THR A 209 -47.70 -36.43 12.17
CA THR A 209 -47.41 -37.77 11.64
C THR A 209 -47.36 -37.75 10.12
N GLU A 210 -46.17 -37.75 9.51
CA GLU A 210 -45.77 -38.71 8.48
C GLU A 210 -44.24 -38.81 8.42
N THR A 211 -43.79 -40.01 8.76
CA THR A 211 -42.49 -40.62 8.48
C THR A 211 -42.24 -40.66 6.98
N SER A 212 -41.03 -40.33 6.54
CA SER A 212 -40.53 -40.84 5.25
C SER A 212 -39.05 -41.21 5.39
N THR A 213 -38.89 -42.48 5.74
CA THR A 213 -37.73 -43.32 5.47
C THR A 213 -37.54 -43.42 3.96
N SER A 214 -36.32 -43.18 3.47
CA SER A 214 -35.87 -43.75 2.20
C SER A 214 -34.47 -44.30 2.41
N SER A 215 -34.36 -45.61 2.24
CA SER A 215 -33.16 -46.41 2.38
C SER A 215 -32.88 -47.12 1.07
N ILE A 216 -31.60 -47.12 0.68
CA ILE A 216 -30.85 -48.21 0.03
C ILE A 216 -31.13 -48.45 -1.47
N GLU A 217 -30.10 -48.28 -2.30
CA GLU A 217 -29.45 -49.45 -2.92
C GLU A 217 -27.99 -49.19 -3.34
N THR A 218 -27.26 -50.30 -3.33
CA THR A 218 -25.81 -50.53 -3.29
C THR A 218 -25.32 -50.98 -4.68
N VAL A 219 -23.99 -51.18 -4.84
CA VAL A 219 -23.27 -51.99 -5.89
C VAL A 219 -22.84 -51.17 -7.13
N SER A 220 -21.59 -51.14 -7.62
CA SER A 220 -20.34 -51.85 -7.30
C SER A 220 -19.10 -51.11 -7.84
N GLU A 221 -17.96 -51.49 -7.25
CA GLU A 221 -16.57 -51.62 -7.76
C GLU A 221 -16.35 -51.43 -9.28
N ASP A 222 -15.27 -50.75 -9.69
CA ASP A 222 -14.06 -51.42 -10.22
C ASP A 222 -12.99 -50.42 -10.72
N VAL A 223 -11.72 -50.75 -10.45
CA VAL A 223 -10.52 -50.63 -11.32
C VAL A 223 -9.85 -49.27 -11.65
N VAL A 224 -8.58 -49.17 -11.19
CA VAL A 224 -7.35 -48.71 -11.92
C VAL A 224 -7.12 -47.18 -12.02
N GLU A 225 -5.95 -46.58 -11.80
CA GLU A 225 -4.54 -47.02 -11.74
C GLU A 225 -3.75 -46.04 -10.86
N LEU A 226 -2.80 -46.55 -10.07
CA LEU A 226 -1.74 -45.76 -9.45
C LEU A 226 -0.71 -45.43 -10.54
N ILE A 227 -0.41 -44.15 -10.74
CA ILE A 227 0.79 -43.73 -11.46
C ILE A 227 1.73 -43.13 -10.41
N GLU A 228 2.63 -43.98 -9.92
CA GLU A 228 3.89 -43.55 -9.32
C GLU A 228 4.85 -43.28 -10.49
N GLU A 229 5.27 -42.04 -10.67
CA GLU A 229 6.49 -41.76 -11.42
C GLU A 229 7.60 -41.41 -10.43
N GLU A 230 8.39 -42.45 -10.12
CA GLU A 230 9.76 -42.28 -9.69
C GLU A 230 10.57 -41.68 -10.84
N ASN A 231 11.21 -40.54 -10.60
CA ASN A 231 12.34 -40.11 -11.40
C ASN A 231 13.58 -40.13 -10.51
N ASP A 232 14.17 -41.31 -10.45
CA ASP A 232 15.57 -41.52 -10.12
C ASP A 232 16.42 -41.00 -11.29
N SER A 233 17.36 -40.11 -10.98
CA SER A 233 18.43 -39.72 -11.90
C SER A 233 19.70 -39.53 -11.10
N ASP A 234 20.28 -40.67 -10.76
CA ASP A 234 21.67 -40.82 -10.36
C ASP A 234 22.57 -40.71 -11.61
N SER A 235 23.49 -39.75 -11.61
CA SER A 235 24.67 -39.80 -12.47
C SER A 235 25.84 -39.10 -11.80
N ILE A 236 26.51 -39.86 -10.92
CA ILE A 236 27.96 -40.14 -10.97
C ILE A 236 28.77 -39.24 -11.92
N ILE A 237 29.62 -38.38 -11.33
CA ILE A 237 30.95 -38.07 -11.86
C ILE A 237 31.92 -38.13 -10.67
N GLU A 238 32.70 -39.21 -10.62
CA GLU A 238 33.94 -39.32 -9.85
C GLU A 238 35.11 -38.70 -10.63
N ASP A 239 36.21 -38.51 -9.90
CA ASP A 239 37.58 -38.20 -10.33
C ASP A 239 37.87 -36.73 -10.70
N GLU A 240 38.98 -36.11 -10.31
CA GLU A 240 40.21 -36.59 -9.68
C GLU A 240 41.04 -35.37 -9.22
N SER A 241 42.05 -35.67 -8.41
CA SER A 241 43.37 -35.00 -8.37
C SER A 241 43.59 -33.84 -7.40
N ALA A 242 44.42 -34.18 -6.42
CA ALA A 242 45.20 -33.34 -5.54
C ALA A 242 46.12 -32.34 -6.28
N GLU A 243 46.47 -31.25 -5.58
CA GLU A 243 47.88 -30.95 -5.33
C GLU A 243 48.02 -30.00 -4.12
N GLU A 244 48.75 -30.45 -3.11
CA GLU A 244 49.38 -29.60 -2.11
C GLU A 244 50.44 -28.72 -2.78
N VAL A 245 50.47 -27.43 -2.46
CA VAL A 245 51.71 -26.65 -2.48
C VAL A 245 51.78 -25.80 -1.22
N ALA A 246 52.66 -26.24 -0.32
CA ALA A 246 53.20 -25.44 0.76
C ALA A 246 54.27 -24.46 0.22
N THR A 247 54.63 -23.49 1.07
CA THR A 247 55.69 -22.46 1.00
C THR A 247 55.20 -21.07 0.60
N ASP A 248 55.23 -20.10 1.50
CA ASP A 248 56.47 -19.36 1.80
C ASP A 248 56.31 -18.46 3.04
N GLU A 249 57.36 -18.40 3.84
CA GLU A 249 57.49 -17.49 4.97
C GLU A 249 58.01 -16.13 4.48
N GLY A 250 57.49 -15.02 4.99
CA GLY A 250 58.10 -13.74 4.63
C GLY A 250 57.49 -12.49 5.24
N SER A 251 58.12 -12.04 6.33
CA SER A 251 58.25 -10.64 6.77
C SER A 251 57.01 -9.83 7.16
N GLN A 252 56.83 -9.80 8.48
CA GLN A 252 56.84 -8.60 9.31
C GLN A 252 57.11 -7.27 8.56
N SER A 253 56.12 -6.39 8.52
CA SER A 253 56.34 -4.95 8.53
C SER A 253 55.35 -4.29 9.49
N ASP A 254 55.93 -3.63 10.49
CA ASP A 254 55.25 -2.77 11.46
C ASP A 254 54.51 -1.65 10.74
N VAL A 255 53.18 -1.64 10.81
CA VAL A 255 52.37 -0.50 10.37
C VAL A 255 52.11 0.39 11.58
N GLN A 256 52.76 1.55 11.56
CA GLN A 256 52.54 2.65 12.49
C GLN A 256 51.06 3.08 12.45
N ASN A 257 50.42 3.06 13.62
CA ASN A 257 49.18 3.81 13.87
C ASN A 257 49.46 5.31 13.64
N GLN A 258 48.96 5.86 12.54
CA GLN A 258 48.71 7.28 12.40
C GLN A 258 47.22 7.53 12.57
N ASP A 259 46.87 8.07 13.73
CA ASP A 259 45.66 8.86 13.95
C ASP A 259 45.55 9.91 12.85
N SER A 260 44.68 9.67 11.89
CA SER A 260 44.24 10.68 10.92
C SER A 260 42.79 11.00 11.23
N GLU A 261 42.62 12.05 12.01
CA GLU A 261 41.37 12.76 12.26
C GLU A 261 40.72 13.10 10.89
N PRO A 262 39.47 12.70 10.62
CA PRO A 262 38.83 13.04 9.36
C PRO A 262 38.49 14.54 9.34
N GLN A 263 39.26 15.31 8.56
CA GLN A 263 38.79 16.61 8.09
C GLN A 263 37.54 16.39 7.25
N THR A 264 36.40 16.83 7.76
CA THR A 264 35.14 16.91 7.02
C THR A 264 35.22 18.06 6.02
N PRO A 265 35.20 17.80 4.69
CA PRO A 265 35.00 18.83 3.70
C PRO A 265 33.50 18.90 3.40
N GLY A 266 32.80 19.92 3.91
CA GLY A 266 31.46 20.20 3.39
C GLY A 266 30.47 20.86 4.32
N PHE A 267 30.73 22.09 4.76
CA PHE A 267 29.65 22.97 5.24
C PHE A 267 29.66 24.39 4.65
N GLU A 268 30.61 24.71 3.75
CA GLU A 268 30.74 26.08 3.22
C GLU A 268 30.07 26.30 1.84
N MET A 269 29.57 25.27 1.16
CA MET A 269 28.90 25.47 -0.14
C MET A 269 27.40 25.82 -0.06
N ILE A 270 26.76 25.66 1.11
CA ILE A 270 25.30 25.88 1.25
C ILE A 270 24.96 27.38 1.41
N LEU A 271 25.88 28.21 1.93
CA LEU A 271 25.61 29.64 2.11
C LEU A 271 25.71 30.47 0.82
N ALA A 272 26.46 30.00 -0.19
CA ALA A 272 26.64 30.73 -1.44
C ALA A 272 25.39 30.73 -2.34
N VAL A 273 24.60 29.63 -2.34
CA VAL A 273 23.41 29.51 -3.21
C VAL A 273 22.22 30.30 -2.66
N SER A 274 22.08 30.38 -1.33
CA SER A 274 21.04 31.18 -0.67
C SER A 274 21.17 32.69 -0.97
N GLY A 275 22.40 33.22 -0.98
CA GLY A 275 22.66 34.64 -1.28
C GLY A 275 22.29 35.04 -2.71
N MET A 276 22.45 34.14 -3.69
CA MET A 276 22.19 34.44 -5.09
C MET A 276 20.68 34.54 -5.39
N LEU A 277 19.86 33.70 -4.75
CA LEU A 277 18.39 33.75 -4.90
C LEU A 277 17.78 35.03 -4.33
N MET A 278 18.34 35.56 -3.24
CA MET A 278 17.79 36.76 -2.63
C MET A 278 18.13 38.05 -3.40
N SER A 279 19.26 38.09 -4.11
CA SER A 279 19.58 39.20 -5.03
C SER A 279 18.65 39.24 -6.25
N VAL A 280 18.26 38.08 -6.80
CA VAL A 280 17.30 38.02 -7.91
C VAL A 280 15.90 38.43 -7.47
N TYR A 281 15.49 38.07 -6.26
CA TYR A 281 14.19 38.46 -5.72
C TYR A 281 14.09 39.97 -5.46
N MET A 282 15.16 40.61 -4.98
CA MET A 282 15.18 42.06 -4.75
C MET A 282 15.24 42.88 -6.04
N ALA A 283 15.85 42.37 -7.12
CA ALA A 283 15.92 43.07 -8.40
C ALA A 283 14.58 43.11 -9.17
N LYS A 284 13.60 42.26 -8.82
CA LYS A 284 12.29 42.20 -9.49
C LYS A 284 11.20 43.05 -8.82
N LYS A 285 11.49 43.65 -7.66
CA LYS A 285 10.51 44.40 -6.86
C LYS A 285 10.61 45.93 -7.00
N HIS A 286 11.36 46.42 -7.98
CA HIS A 286 11.43 47.84 -8.32
C HIS A 286 10.99 48.11 -9.76
#